data_AF-A0A067PSN3-F1
#
_entry.id   AF-A0A067PSN3-F1
#
_cell.length_a   1.000
_cell.length_b   1.000
_cell.length_c   1.000
_cell.angle_alpha   90.00
_cell.angle_beta   90.00
_cell.angle_gamma   90.00
#
_symmetry.space_group_name_H-M   'P 1'
#
loop_
_entity.id
_entity.type
_entity.pdbx_description
1 polymer ?
#
loop_
_entity_poly.entity_id
_entity_poly.type
_entity_poly.pdbx_seq_one_letter_code
_entity_poly.pdbx_strand_id
1 'polypeptide(L)' 'MTKAYTGVYLGKRLTECLRKYGIDNNILGIVCDNASNNGPMIMTLSTTLPNFRGATYHIMCFAHILNLVIKFS' A
#
# COMPACT_ATOMS: atom_id res chain seq x y z
N MET A 1 -11.19 -16.91 -5.43
CA MET A 1 -10.45 -15.88 -4.67
C MET A 1 -10.94 -15.87 -3.23
N THR A 2 -10.12 -16.27 -2.27
CA THR A 2 -10.48 -16.23 -0.84
C THR A 2 -10.38 -14.78 -0.33
N LYS A 3 -11.24 -14.37 0.61
CA LYS A 3 -11.29 -13.00 1.17
C LYS A 3 -9.93 -12.45 1.66
N ALA A 4 -8.99 -13.34 1.98
CA ALA A 4 -7.66 -13.04 2.48
C ALA A 4 -6.73 -12.35 1.46
N TYR A 5 -7.06 -12.31 0.17
CA TYR A 5 -6.21 -11.74 -0.89
C TYR A 5 -6.79 -10.46 -1.52
N THR A 6 -7.63 -9.73 -0.78
CA THR A 6 -8.15 -8.44 -1.23
C THR A 6 -7.26 -7.30 -0.73
N GLY A 7 -7.07 -6.26 -1.55
CA GLY A 7 -6.37 -5.05 -1.10
C GLY A 7 -6.99 -4.41 0.15
N VAL A 8 -8.32 -4.54 0.32
CA VAL A 8 -9.03 -4.08 1.52
C VAL A 8 -8.61 -4.85 2.77
N TYR A 9 -8.50 -6.18 2.68
CA TYR A 9 -8.02 -7.00 3.80
C TYR A 9 -6.57 -6.64 4.17
N LEU A 10 -5.71 -6.45 3.16
CA LEU A 10 -4.33 -6.02 3.37
C LEU A 10 -4.26 -4.67 4.07
N GLY A 11 -5.07 -3.69 3.62
CA GLY A 11 -5.15 -2.37 4.26
C GLY A 11 -5.54 -2.46 5.73
N LYS A 12 -6.56 -3.26 6.07
CA LYS A 12 -6.99 -3.46 7.47
C LYS A 12 -5.86 -4.05 8.33
N ARG A 13 -5.20 -5.10 7.85
CA ARG A 13 -4.09 -5.75 8.59
C ARG A 13 -2.89 -4.83 8.76
N LEU A 14 -2.58 -4.02 7.75
CA LEU A 14 -1.51 -3.04 7.85
C LEU A 14 -1.85 -1.95 8.87
N THR A 15 -3.07 -1.41 8.86
CA THR A 15 -3.52 -0.44 9.88
C THR A 15 -3.43 -1.02 11.29
N GLU A 16 -3.88 -2.26 11.51
CA GLU A 16 -3.76 -2.96 12.81
C GLU A 16 -2.30 -3.05 13.26
N CYS A 17 -1.39 -3.39 12.34
CA CYS A 17 0.03 -3.46 12.59
C CYS A 17 0.61 -2.08 12.98
N LEU A 18 0.32 -1.04 12.21
CA LEU A 18 0.82 0.32 12.46
C LEU A 18 0.37 0.87 13.82
N ARG A 19 -0.90 0.62 14.19
CA ARG A 19 -1.45 0.97 15.51
C ARG A 19 -0.79 0.19 16.63
N LYS A 20 -0.54 -1.10 16.45
CA LYS A 20 0.18 -1.93 17.43
C LYS A 20 1.57 -1.37 17.75
N TYR A 21 2.23 -0.76 16.76
CA TYR A 21 3.53 -0.11 16.95
C TYR A 21 3.43 1.39 17.31
N GLY A 22 2.23 1.97 17.37
CA GLY A 22 2.03 3.38 17.72
C GLY A 22 2.55 4.38 16.68
N ILE A 23 2.66 3.97 15.42
CA ILE A 23 3.24 4.79 14.33
C ILE A 23 2.22 5.19 13.27
N ASP A 24 0.94 4.89 13.48
CA ASP A 24 -0.14 5.17 12.52
C ASP A 24 -0.35 6.66 12.25
N ASN A 25 0.17 7.55 13.10
CA ASN A 25 0.14 9.01 12.89
C ASN A 25 1.37 9.59 12.18
N ASN A 26 2.40 8.77 11.95
CA ASN A 26 3.70 9.21 11.43
C ASN A 26 4.02 8.55 10.09
N ILE A 27 3.02 8.44 9.20
CA ILE A 27 3.18 7.84 7.87
C ILE A 27 3.15 8.92 6.79
N LEU A 28 4.33 9.23 6.24
CA LEU A 28 4.49 10.16 5.12
C LEU A 28 4.26 9.48 3.76
N GLY A 29 4.61 8.21 3.62
CA GLY A 29 4.58 7.54 2.32
C GLY A 29 4.65 6.03 2.43
N ILE A 30 4.14 5.35 1.40
CA ILE A 30 4.13 3.89 1.28
C ILE A 30 4.72 3.52 -0.08
N VAL A 31 5.74 2.66 -0.06
CA VAL A 31 6.35 2.08 -1.26
C VAL A 31 5.87 0.64 -1.41
N CYS A 32 5.23 0.30 -2.52
CA CYS A 32 4.76 -1.06 -2.81
C CYS A 32 5.02 -1.45 -4.28
N ASP A 33 4.98 -2.74 -4.61
CA ASP A 33 5.10 -3.19 -6.00
C ASP A 33 3.89 -2.78 -6.86
N ASN A 34 3.91 -3.07 -8.17
CA ASN A 34 2.78 -2.73 -9.06
C ASN A 34 1.69 -3.83 -9.03
N ALA A 35 1.37 -4.36 -7.85
CA ALA A 35 0.26 -5.30 -7.70
C ALA A 35 -1.08 -4.55 -7.70
N SER A 36 -2.07 -5.05 -8.44
CA SER A 36 -3.41 -4.45 -8.55
C SER A 36 -4.12 -4.30 -7.19
N ASN A 37 -3.77 -5.15 -6.23
CA ASN A 37 -4.29 -5.10 -4.87
C ASN A 37 -3.80 -3.89 -4.05
N ASN A 38 -2.71 -3.22 -4.45
CA ASN A 38 -2.18 -2.09 -3.71
C ASN A 38 -3.08 -0.85 -3.82
N GLY A 39 -3.83 -0.70 -4.92
CA GLY A 39 -4.81 0.39 -5.05
C GLY A 39 -5.88 0.36 -3.94
N PRO A 40 -6.67 -0.72 -3.81
CA PRO A 40 -7.64 -0.85 -2.73
C PRO A 40 -7.04 -0.82 -1.32
N MET A 41 -5.80 -1.29 -1.15
CA MET A 41 -5.06 -1.14 0.10
C MET A 41 -4.83 0.35 0.42
N ILE A 42 -4.27 1.13 -0.51
CA ILE A 42 -4.00 2.55 -0.33
C ILE A 42 -5.28 3.35 -0.03
N MET A 43 -6.40 3.02 -0.68
CA MET A 43 -7.70 3.62 -0.35
C MET A 43 -8.12 3.30 1.10
N THR A 44 -7.95 2.05 1.54
CA THR A 44 -8.24 1.65 2.91
C THR A 44 -7.35 2.40 3.92
N LEU A 45 -6.08 2.61 3.60
CA LEU A 45 -5.15 3.35 4.47
C LEU A 45 -5.50 4.84 4.54
N SER A 46 -5.90 5.46 3.43
CA SER A 46 -6.32 6.87 3.39
C SER A 46 -7.54 7.19 4.25
N THR A 47 -8.37 6.18 4.54
CA THR A 47 -9.55 6.32 5.42
C THR A 47 -9.26 5.95 6.87
N THR A 48 -8.14 5.29 7.16
CA THR A 48 -7.85 4.74 8.49
C THR A 48 -6.63 5.31 9.18
N LEU A 49 -5.66 5.84 8.42
CA LEU A 49 -4.46 6.48 8.92
C LEU A 49 -4.63 8.01 8.94
N PRO A 50 -4.40 8.66 10.09
CA PRO A 50 -4.40 10.12 10.14
C PRO A 50 -3.26 10.67 9.27
N ASN A 51 -3.53 11.80 8.59
CA ASN A 51 -2.59 12.54 7.74
C ASN A 51 -2.07 11.81 6.48
N PHE A 52 -2.44 10.56 6.24
CA PHE A 52 -2.06 9.83 5.04
C PHE A 52 -2.91 10.25 3.83
N ARG A 53 -2.30 10.95 2.86
CA ARG A 53 -2.99 11.53 1.69
C ARG A 53 -3.17 10.55 0.52
N GLY A 54 -3.32 9.26 0.81
CA GLY A 54 -3.66 8.22 -0.16
C GLY A 54 -2.69 8.17 -1.34
N ALA A 55 -3.23 8.26 -2.56
CA ALA A 55 -2.46 8.10 -3.80
C ALA A 55 -1.29 9.09 -3.96
N THR A 56 -1.38 10.29 -3.37
CA THR A 56 -0.27 11.27 -3.42
C THR A 56 0.98 10.79 -2.68
N TYR A 57 0.80 9.86 -1.73
CA TYR A 57 1.84 9.30 -0.89
C TYR A 57 2.12 7.81 -1.22
N HIS A 58 1.58 7.33 -2.34
CA HIS A 58 1.82 5.98 -2.85
C HIS A 58 2.93 6.01 -3.91
N ILE A 59 4.02 5.32 -3.62
CA ILE A 59 5.18 5.19 -4.50
C ILE A 59 5.24 3.75 -5.00
N MET A 60 5.39 3.57 -6.30
CA MET A 60 5.61 2.23 -6.86
C MET A 60 7.09 1.84 -6.74
N CYS A 61 7.36 0.57 -6.50
CA CYS A 61 8.71 0.05 -6.39
C CYS A 61 9.47 0.18 -7.72
N PHE A 62 10.57 0.94 -7.73
CA PHE A 62 11.39 1.17 -8.91
C PHE A 62 11.98 -0.12 -9.50
N ALA A 63 12.38 -1.08 -8.65
CA ALA A 63 12.86 -2.38 -9.10
C ALA A 63 11.81 -3.14 -9.92
N HIS A 64 10.53 -2.98 -9.59
CA HIS A 64 9.44 -3.59 -10.34
C HIS A 64 9.22 -2.89 -11.69
N ILE A 65 9.36 -1.56 -11.74
CA ILE A 65 9.31 -0.80 -13.00
C ILE A 65 10.46 -1.24 -13.93
N LEU A 66 11.67 -1.38 -13.41
CA LEU A 66 12.81 -1.89 -14.19
C LEU A 66 12.54 -3.30 -14.73
N ASN A 67 12.00 -4.20 -13.92
CA ASN A 67 11.62 -5.54 -14.37
C ASN A 67 10.53 -5.52 -15.44
N LEU A 68 9.59 -4.57 -15.41
CA LEU A 68 8.63 -4.39 -16.49
C LEU A 68 9.31 -3.91 -17.77
N VAL A 69 10.20 -2.90 -17.69
CA VAL A 69 10.92 -2.36 -18.85
C VAL A 69 11.83 -3.41 -19.50
N ILE A 70 12.60 -4.16 -18.71
CA ILE A 70 13.55 -5.17 -19.20
C ILE A 70 12.82 -6.36 -19.84
N LYS A 71 11.64 -6.74 -19.34
CA LYS A 71 10.82 -7.82 -19.95
C LYS A 71 10.31 -7.49 -21.36
N PHE A 72 10.38 -6.23 -21.78
CA PHE A 72 10.09 -5.80 -23.15
C PHE A 72 11.34 -5.65 -24.04
N SER A 73 12.51 -6.14 -23.58
CA SER A 73 13.77 -6.20 -24.34
C SER A 73 14.12 -7.62 -24.77
#